data_AF-A0A9P9D5E9-F1
#
_entry.id   AF-A0A9P9D5E9-F1
#
_cell.length_a   1.000
_cell.length_b   1.000
_cell.length_c   1.000
_cell.angle_alpha   90.00
_cell.angle_beta   90.00
_cell.angle_gamma   90.00
#
_symmetry.space_group_name_H-M   'P 1'
#
loop_
_entity.id
_entity.type
_entity.pdbx_description
1 polymer ?
#
loop_
_entity_poly.entity_id
_entity_poly.type
_entity_poly.pdbx_seq_one_letter_code
_entity_poly.pdbx_strand_id
1 'polypeptide(L)'
;MHLKPPCRPPPPAPQCRTIIIRHPQYSVHDNTLIRFPALDAATSQDRDDSTFDCGIHHLTALAACQIIAGNAAYLSCDRHSEYPVELDYNGILTKSQYYLQVPQGVYDISPYPIICDFEDWQFPHGRLPGAWARLNQTLNETKSPSSGCFMTGFPTKDIAHLIPQASTSWFRRNRMGDYLTNPRGAFGPDNEANVCRLRGDLLKDFDELAFAFVPKFTRRGCHLVAHYLSAADDLICPASIFHNRITYQPDKIAPEFLLARFAYAVFGLLHGFTAQTARRLAIVEPGEDELGLCAWVHNVYTMTSAEVAAR
;
A
#
# COMPACT_ATOMS: atom_id res chain seq x y z
N MET A 1 14.92 -45.80 -1.27
CA MET A 1 14.80 -44.37 -1.63
C MET A 1 13.34 -43.96 -1.45
N HIS A 2 13.00 -43.16 -0.43
CA HIS A 2 11.63 -42.68 -0.23
C HIS A 2 11.41 -41.42 -1.06
N LEU A 3 10.85 -41.59 -2.26
CA LEU A 3 10.40 -40.47 -3.08
C LEU A 3 9.15 -39.87 -2.43
N LYS A 4 9.18 -38.55 -2.19
CA LYS A 4 7.98 -37.82 -1.77
C LYS A 4 7.13 -37.53 -3.01
N PRO A 5 5.79 -37.69 -2.93
CA PRO A 5 4.91 -37.35 -4.03
C PRO A 5 5.01 -35.84 -4.33
N PRO A 6 4.71 -35.41 -5.57
CA PRO A 6 4.60 -34.00 -5.90
C PRO A 6 3.63 -33.30 -4.94
N CYS A 7 3.96 -32.08 -4.53
CA CYS A 7 3.00 -31.24 -3.80
C CYS A 7 1.73 -31.11 -4.64
N ARG A 8 0.57 -31.40 -4.04
CA ARG A 8 -0.71 -31.09 -4.68
C ARG A 8 -0.80 -29.57 -4.85
N PRO A 9 -1.24 -29.07 -6.01
CA PRO A 9 -1.56 -27.66 -6.14
C PRO A 9 -2.60 -27.29 -5.07
N PRO A 10 -2.50 -26.09 -4.49
CA PRO A 10 -3.57 -25.60 -3.61
C PRO A 10 -4.88 -25.62 -4.40
N PRO A 11 -6.03 -25.82 -3.72
CA PRO A 11 -7.33 -25.66 -4.36
C PRO A 11 -7.36 -24.28 -5.04
N PRO A 12 -7.99 -24.15 -6.22
CA PRO A 12 -8.07 -22.87 -6.91
C PRO A 12 -8.62 -21.85 -5.93
N ALA A 13 -7.91 -20.74 -5.76
CA ALA A 13 -8.42 -19.64 -4.96
C ALA A 13 -9.81 -19.29 -5.50
N PRO A 14 -10.80 -18.97 -4.63
CA PRO A 14 -12.08 -18.46 -5.11
C PRO A 14 -11.78 -17.34 -6.11
N GLN A 15 -12.37 -17.43 -7.32
CA GLN A 15 -12.13 -16.47 -8.41
C GLN A 15 -12.09 -15.07 -7.80
N CYS A 16 -10.89 -14.49 -7.77
CA CYS A 16 -10.60 -13.40 -6.87
C CYS A 16 -11.33 -12.17 -7.40
N ARG A 17 -12.52 -11.92 -6.87
CA ARG A 17 -13.30 -10.76 -7.23
C ARG A 17 -12.48 -9.53 -6.87
N THR A 18 -12.61 -8.47 -7.66
CA THR A 18 -11.96 -7.20 -7.35
C THR A 18 -12.91 -6.26 -6.61
N ILE A 19 -12.37 -5.51 -5.67
CA ILE A 19 -13.05 -4.38 -5.02
C ILE A 19 -12.51 -3.11 -5.65
N ILE A 20 -13.42 -2.26 -6.12
CA ILE A 20 -13.08 -1.07 -6.90
C ILE A 20 -13.18 0.16 -6.01
N ILE A 21 -12.10 0.92 -5.91
CA ILE A 21 -12.16 2.28 -5.35
C ILE A 21 -12.34 3.27 -6.48
N ARG A 22 -13.32 4.16 -6.34
CA ARG A 22 -13.72 5.12 -7.36
C ARG A 22 -13.47 6.55 -6.93
N HIS A 23 -13.18 7.40 -7.90
CA HIS A 23 -13.15 8.84 -7.75
C HIS A 23 -14.56 9.43 -7.96
N PRO A 24 -15.14 10.16 -7.00
CA PRO A 24 -16.53 10.60 -7.07
C PRO A 24 -16.78 11.62 -8.19
N GLN A 25 -15.82 12.50 -8.50
CA GLN A 25 -16.06 13.58 -9.48
C GLN A 25 -15.76 13.23 -10.95
N TYR A 26 -15.24 12.04 -11.26
CA TYR A 26 -15.06 11.60 -12.65
C TYR A 26 -16.30 10.84 -13.18
N SER A 27 -16.42 10.75 -14.51
CA SER A 27 -17.47 9.97 -15.18
C SER A 27 -17.47 8.50 -14.71
N VAL A 28 -18.60 7.81 -14.78
CA VAL A 28 -18.69 6.39 -14.35
C VAL A 28 -17.73 5.47 -15.13
N HIS A 29 -17.39 5.85 -16.36
CA HIS A 29 -16.49 5.09 -17.21
C HIS A 29 -15.01 5.36 -16.90
N ASP A 30 -14.71 6.52 -16.29
CA ASP A 30 -13.34 6.99 -16.09
C ASP A 30 -12.99 7.22 -14.62
N ASN A 31 -13.81 6.74 -13.69
CA ASN A 31 -13.64 7.00 -12.26
C ASN A 31 -12.95 5.89 -11.48
N THR A 32 -12.48 4.82 -12.12
CA THR A 32 -11.79 3.76 -11.35
C THR A 32 -10.38 4.19 -11.00
N LEU A 33 -10.09 4.30 -9.70
CA LEU A 33 -8.75 4.63 -9.19
C LEU A 33 -7.92 3.36 -9.04
N ILE A 34 -8.36 2.46 -8.17
CA ILE A 34 -7.62 1.26 -7.77
C ILE A 34 -8.57 0.06 -7.77
N ARG A 35 -8.04 -1.10 -8.12
CA ARG A 35 -8.70 -2.40 -7.96
C ARG A 35 -7.88 -3.23 -6.99
N PHE A 36 -8.53 -3.70 -5.94
CA PHE A 36 -7.92 -4.60 -4.97
C PHE A 36 -8.47 -6.03 -5.12
N PRO A 37 -7.64 -7.07 -4.98
CA PRO A 37 -8.12 -8.44 -4.90
C PRO A 37 -8.86 -8.68 -3.58
N ALA A 38 -10.02 -9.35 -3.63
CA ALA A 38 -10.80 -9.71 -2.45
C ALA A 38 -10.28 -11.02 -1.83
N LEU A 39 -9.18 -10.92 -1.07
CA LEU A 39 -8.46 -12.06 -0.48
C LEU A 39 -8.65 -12.19 1.04
N ASP A 40 -9.20 -11.17 1.70
CA ASP A 40 -9.46 -11.20 3.14
C ASP A 40 -10.77 -11.92 3.44
N ALA A 41 -10.75 -12.88 4.35
CA ALA A 41 -11.96 -13.60 4.77
C ALA A 41 -12.90 -12.67 5.56
N ALA A 42 -14.16 -12.58 5.13
CA ALA A 42 -15.18 -11.79 5.79
C ALA A 42 -15.99 -12.65 6.77
N THR A 43 -16.16 -12.15 8.01
CA THR A 43 -17.02 -12.80 9.00
C THR A 43 -18.48 -12.43 8.80
N SER A 44 -19.39 -13.04 9.57
CA SER A 44 -20.81 -12.65 9.57
C SER A 44 -21.04 -11.22 10.08
N GLN A 45 -20.12 -10.66 10.86
CA GLN A 45 -20.20 -9.28 11.38
C GLN A 45 -19.80 -8.23 10.33
N ASP A 46 -19.02 -8.61 9.32
CA ASP A 46 -18.58 -7.72 8.22
C ASP A 46 -19.62 -7.59 7.09
N ARG A 47 -20.75 -8.30 7.20
CA ARG A 47 -21.76 -8.41 6.14
C ARG A 47 -22.87 -7.40 6.36
N ASP A 48 -22.76 -6.30 5.65
CA ASP A 48 -23.81 -5.27 5.60
C ASP A 48 -24.94 -5.69 4.65
N ASP A 49 -24.61 -6.35 3.51
CA ASP A 49 -25.61 -6.69 2.48
C ASP A 49 -25.14 -7.73 1.40
N SER A 50 -24.19 -8.64 1.67
CA SER A 50 -23.68 -9.50 0.56
C SER A 50 -23.39 -10.98 0.85
N THR A 51 -23.67 -11.75 -0.21
CA THR A 51 -23.58 -13.19 -0.45
C THR A 51 -22.16 -13.77 -0.47
N PHE A 52 -21.14 -13.02 -0.04
CA PHE A 52 -19.73 -13.36 -0.29
C PHE A 52 -18.91 -13.47 1.00
N ASP A 53 -17.98 -14.43 1.00
CA ASP A 53 -17.16 -14.76 2.16
C ASP A 53 -15.77 -14.07 2.14
N CYS A 54 -15.52 -13.16 1.19
CA CYS A 54 -14.24 -12.46 1.05
C CYS A 54 -14.36 -10.97 0.67
N GLY A 55 -13.31 -10.20 0.99
CA GLY A 55 -13.19 -8.77 0.75
C GLY A 55 -11.76 -8.25 0.88
N ILE A 56 -11.60 -6.97 1.21
CA ILE A 56 -10.29 -6.36 1.55
C ILE A 56 -10.35 -5.71 2.93
N HIS A 57 -9.28 -5.86 3.70
CA HIS A 57 -9.11 -5.21 4.99
C HIS A 57 -9.22 -3.70 4.90
N HIS A 58 -10.19 -3.13 5.64
CA HIS A 58 -10.60 -1.74 5.56
C HIS A 58 -9.45 -0.76 5.74
N LEU A 59 -8.65 -0.91 6.81
CA LEU A 59 -7.55 0.02 7.09
C LEU A 59 -6.42 -0.07 6.07
N THR A 60 -6.23 -1.22 5.42
CA THR A 60 -5.24 -1.36 4.34
C THR A 60 -5.70 -0.60 3.10
N ALA A 61 -6.96 -0.79 2.69
CA ALA A 61 -7.54 -0.05 1.58
C ALA A 61 -7.56 1.47 1.86
N LEU A 62 -7.95 1.87 3.08
CA LEU A 62 -7.99 3.28 3.49
C LEU A 62 -6.59 3.90 3.46
N ALA A 63 -5.56 3.21 3.97
CA ALA A 63 -4.19 3.72 3.94
C ALA A 63 -3.70 3.94 2.49
N ALA A 64 -3.97 3.00 1.58
CA ALA A 64 -3.66 3.16 0.16
C ALA A 64 -4.37 4.37 -0.45
N CYS A 65 -5.65 4.55 -0.11
CA CYS A 65 -6.44 5.68 -0.59
C CYS A 65 -5.94 7.02 -0.04
N GLN A 66 -5.51 7.06 1.22
CA GLN A 66 -4.91 8.25 1.83
C GLN A 66 -3.59 8.60 1.14
N ILE A 67 -2.73 7.62 0.84
CA ILE A 67 -1.46 7.84 0.13
C ILE A 67 -1.68 8.60 -1.19
N ILE A 68 -2.60 8.12 -2.03
CA ILE A 68 -2.85 8.72 -3.35
C ILE A 68 -3.58 10.08 -3.25
N ALA A 69 -4.21 10.38 -2.13
CA ALA A 69 -4.91 11.63 -1.84
C ALA A 69 -4.10 12.63 -0.99
N GLY A 70 -2.78 12.45 -0.87
CA GLY A 70 -1.93 13.38 -0.10
C GLY A 70 -2.04 13.23 1.41
N ASN A 71 -2.25 12.00 1.89
CA ASN A 71 -2.32 11.58 3.29
C ASN A 71 -3.58 12.01 4.06
N ALA A 72 -4.62 12.49 3.38
CA ALA A 72 -5.90 12.88 4.00
C ALA A 72 -7.10 12.48 3.15
N ALA A 73 -7.78 11.39 3.52
CA ALA A 73 -8.98 10.90 2.85
C ALA A 73 -9.76 9.91 3.70
N TYR A 74 -10.99 9.61 3.27
CA TYR A 74 -11.85 8.57 3.82
C TYR A 74 -12.64 7.85 2.71
N LEU A 75 -13.28 6.73 3.06
CA LEU A 75 -14.07 5.94 2.13
C LEU A 75 -15.56 6.13 2.39
N SER A 76 -16.36 6.12 1.33
CA SER A 76 -17.83 6.10 1.38
C SER A 76 -18.41 4.94 0.57
N CYS A 77 -19.60 4.47 0.96
CA CYS A 77 -20.39 3.52 0.17
C CYS A 77 -21.04 4.17 -1.05
N ASP A 78 -21.20 5.49 -1.04
CA ASP A 78 -21.85 6.25 -2.11
C ASP A 78 -20.97 7.40 -2.62
N ARG A 79 -21.38 7.94 -3.77
CA ARG A 79 -20.66 8.98 -4.50
C ARG A 79 -20.67 10.34 -3.80
N HIS A 80 -21.74 10.66 -3.09
CA HIS A 80 -22.01 11.96 -2.46
C HIS A 80 -21.55 12.02 -1.01
N SER A 81 -21.01 10.93 -0.48
CA SER A 81 -20.54 10.83 0.90
C SER A 81 -21.65 10.90 1.95
N GLU A 82 -22.86 10.48 1.60
CA GLU A 82 -23.98 10.36 2.53
C GLU A 82 -23.82 9.17 3.50
N TYR A 83 -23.10 8.14 3.07
CA TYR A 83 -22.86 6.90 3.81
C TYR A 83 -21.35 6.59 3.93
N PRO A 84 -20.61 7.34 4.77
CA PRO A 84 -19.22 7.03 5.09
C PRO A 84 -19.05 5.58 5.56
N VAL A 85 -17.91 4.98 5.25
CA VAL A 85 -17.58 3.64 5.74
C VAL A 85 -17.21 3.74 7.21
N GLU A 86 -18.04 3.14 8.06
CA GLU A 86 -17.80 3.02 9.51
C GLU A 86 -17.53 1.54 9.84
N LEU A 87 -16.25 1.17 9.83
CA LEU A 87 -15.80 -0.18 10.19
C LEU A 87 -14.81 -0.12 11.34
N ASP A 88 -14.73 -1.22 12.08
CA ASP A 88 -13.73 -1.36 13.13
C ASP A 88 -12.32 -1.57 12.55
N TYR A 89 -11.32 -1.69 13.44
CA TYR A 89 -9.92 -1.82 13.04
C TYR A 89 -9.59 -3.10 12.26
N ASN A 90 -10.46 -4.11 12.27
CA ASN A 90 -10.30 -5.39 11.59
C ASN A 90 -11.35 -5.60 10.48
N GLY A 91 -12.21 -4.60 10.25
CA GLY A 91 -13.35 -4.72 9.37
C GLY A 91 -12.95 -5.01 7.94
N ILE A 92 -13.78 -5.77 7.25
CA ILE A 92 -13.57 -6.15 5.86
C ILE A 92 -14.55 -5.40 4.95
N LEU A 93 -14.02 -4.74 3.94
CA LEU A 93 -14.81 -4.15 2.86
C LEU A 93 -15.34 -5.27 1.97
N THR A 94 -16.66 -5.44 1.95
CA THR A 94 -17.36 -6.54 1.25
C THR A 94 -18.29 -6.07 0.12
N LYS A 95 -18.38 -4.77 -0.17
CA LYS A 95 -19.10 -4.25 -1.36
C LYS A 95 -18.18 -4.28 -2.59
N SER A 96 -18.77 -4.35 -3.79
CA SER A 96 -17.99 -4.43 -5.04
C SER A 96 -17.25 -3.13 -5.35
N GLN A 97 -17.74 -2.01 -4.81
CA GLN A 97 -17.15 -0.69 -5.03
C GLN A 97 -17.35 0.24 -3.83
N TYR A 98 -16.42 1.18 -3.70
CA TYR A 98 -16.43 2.27 -2.73
C TYR A 98 -15.94 3.55 -3.41
N TYR A 99 -16.22 4.70 -2.81
CA TYR A 99 -15.79 6.00 -3.29
C TYR A 99 -14.77 6.62 -2.35
N LEU A 100 -13.67 7.12 -2.91
CA LEU A 100 -12.68 7.88 -2.20
C LEU A 100 -13.17 9.31 -2.02
N GLN A 101 -13.22 9.79 -0.79
CA GLN A 101 -13.65 11.14 -0.47
C GLN A 101 -12.48 11.90 0.14
N VAL A 102 -12.25 13.11 -0.37
CA VAL A 102 -11.23 14.04 0.11
C VAL A 102 -11.94 15.32 0.56
N PRO A 103 -11.69 15.81 1.78
CA PRO A 103 -12.24 17.09 2.21
C PRO A 103 -11.81 18.21 1.25
N GLN A 104 -12.76 18.77 0.49
CA GLN A 104 -12.54 19.92 -0.38
C GLN A 104 -13.22 21.17 0.19
N GLY A 105 -12.69 22.34 -0.16
CA GLY A 105 -13.37 23.60 0.12
C GLY A 105 -14.69 23.68 -0.64
N VAL A 106 -15.68 24.35 -0.05
CA VAL A 106 -17.07 24.48 -0.55
C VAL A 106 -17.18 24.98 -2.00
N TYR A 107 -16.12 25.63 -2.52
CA TYR A 107 -16.09 26.25 -3.85
C TYR A 107 -15.27 25.48 -4.89
N ASP A 108 -14.59 24.38 -4.55
CA ASP A 108 -13.86 23.57 -5.54
C ASP A 108 -14.82 22.56 -6.20
N ILE A 109 -15.38 22.96 -7.34
CA ILE A 109 -16.24 22.09 -8.17
C ILE A 109 -15.44 21.15 -9.07
N SER A 110 -14.11 21.29 -9.13
CA SER A 110 -13.26 20.43 -9.95
C SER A 110 -12.94 19.12 -9.23
N PRO A 111 -12.71 18.01 -9.97
CA PRO A 111 -12.22 16.77 -9.36
C PRO A 111 -11.01 17.04 -8.47
N TYR A 112 -10.95 16.52 -7.25
CA TYR A 112 -9.73 16.69 -6.44
C TYR A 112 -8.52 16.04 -7.14
N PRO A 113 -7.31 16.60 -6.99
CA PRO A 113 -6.13 16.03 -7.61
C PRO A 113 -5.70 14.73 -6.92
N ILE A 114 -5.14 13.80 -7.70
CA ILE A 114 -4.52 12.56 -7.20
C ILE A 114 -3.01 12.64 -7.39
N ILE A 115 -2.26 12.10 -6.43
CA ILE A 115 -0.84 11.82 -6.59
C ILE A 115 -0.74 10.47 -7.32
N CYS A 116 -0.07 10.43 -8.47
CA CYS A 116 0.04 9.21 -9.28
C CYS A 116 1.44 8.61 -9.33
N ASP A 117 2.45 9.33 -8.84
CA ASP A 117 3.84 8.88 -8.79
C ASP A 117 4.35 8.87 -7.35
N PHE A 118 5.16 7.87 -7.03
CA PHE A 118 5.86 7.81 -5.75
C PHE A 118 6.78 9.01 -5.54
N GLU A 119 7.48 9.47 -6.59
CA GLU A 119 8.36 10.63 -6.52
C GLU A 119 7.62 11.92 -6.17
N ASP A 120 6.31 12.01 -6.46
CA ASP A 120 5.45 13.15 -6.13
C ASP A 120 4.87 13.10 -4.71
N TRP A 121 4.95 11.95 -4.05
CA TRP A 121 4.35 11.77 -2.74
C TRP A 121 5.22 12.37 -1.63
N GLN A 122 4.61 13.14 -0.73
CA GLN A 122 5.27 13.61 0.48
C GLN A 122 4.99 12.66 1.64
N PHE A 123 6.04 12.20 2.30
CA PHE A 123 5.95 11.25 3.39
C PHE A 123 5.33 11.90 4.64
N PRO A 124 4.33 11.28 5.29
CA PRO A 124 3.61 11.85 6.42
C PRO A 124 4.40 11.70 7.74
N HIS A 125 5.52 12.41 7.88
CA HIS A 125 6.33 12.39 9.10
C HIS A 125 5.48 12.67 10.35
N GLY A 126 5.64 11.83 11.38
CA GLY A 126 4.93 11.95 12.65
C GLY A 126 3.41 11.73 12.56
N ARG A 127 2.87 11.41 11.38
CA ARG A 127 1.43 11.26 11.10
C ARG A 127 1.14 9.95 10.36
N LEU A 128 1.84 8.88 10.74
CA LEU A 128 1.58 7.55 10.17
C LEU A 128 0.12 7.13 10.45
N PRO A 129 -0.52 6.38 9.55
CA PRO A 129 -1.87 5.87 9.83
C PRO A 129 -1.85 5.02 11.10
N GLY A 130 -2.94 5.02 11.87
CA GLY A 130 -2.96 4.51 13.24
C GLY A 130 -2.45 3.06 13.40
N ALA A 131 -2.68 2.19 12.41
CA ALA A 131 -2.16 0.82 12.39
C ALA A 131 -0.64 0.74 12.32
N TRP A 132 -0.02 1.65 11.54
CA TRP A 132 1.42 1.72 11.32
C TRP A 132 2.14 2.33 12.52
N ALA A 133 1.58 3.39 13.11
CA ALA A 133 2.13 4.03 14.30
C ALA A 133 2.23 3.08 15.51
N ARG A 134 1.31 2.10 15.59
CA ARG A 134 1.25 1.12 16.68
C ARG A 134 2.23 -0.05 16.52
N LEU A 135 2.85 -0.25 15.35
CA LEU A 135 3.81 -1.34 15.14
C LEU A 135 4.94 -1.31 16.17
N ASN A 136 5.48 -0.13 16.48
CA ASN A 136 6.57 0.03 17.45
C ASN A 136 6.20 -0.38 18.89
N GLN A 137 4.91 -0.47 19.23
CA GLN A 137 4.43 -0.78 20.58
C GLN A 137 4.12 -2.27 20.79
N THR A 138 3.90 -3.02 19.70
CA THR A 138 3.41 -4.42 19.73
C THR A 138 4.39 -5.44 19.19
N LEU A 139 5.56 -5.04 18.70
CA LEU A 139 6.60 -5.95 18.22
C LEU A 139 7.33 -6.65 19.39
N ASN A 140 6.59 -7.44 20.16
CA ASN A 140 7.10 -8.41 21.12
C ASN A 140 6.54 -9.75 20.69
N GLU A 141 7.25 -10.49 19.82
CA GLU A 141 7.26 -11.96 19.77
C GLU A 141 7.91 -12.46 18.44
N THR A 142 8.89 -13.36 18.60
CA THR A 142 9.69 -14.04 17.56
C THR A 142 10.58 -13.18 16.67
N LYS A 143 11.84 -13.00 17.11
CA LYS A 143 12.95 -12.49 16.29
C LYS A 143 13.19 -13.41 15.10
N SER A 144 13.33 -12.85 13.91
CA SER A 144 13.79 -13.59 12.74
C SER A 144 15.19 -14.18 13.02
N PRO A 145 15.50 -15.39 12.52
CA PRO A 145 16.90 -15.76 12.32
C PRO A 145 17.56 -14.66 11.48
N SER A 146 18.73 -14.17 11.90
CA SER A 146 19.41 -13.01 11.30
C SER A 146 19.72 -13.14 9.80
N SER A 147 19.59 -14.34 9.23
CA SER A 147 19.82 -14.68 7.82
C SER A 147 18.61 -15.31 7.11
N GLY A 148 17.43 -15.28 7.73
CA GLY A 148 16.21 -15.91 7.21
C GLY A 148 15.36 -14.99 6.32
N CYS A 149 14.55 -15.61 5.46
CA CYS A 149 13.50 -14.96 4.70
C CYS A 149 12.44 -14.39 5.65
N PHE A 150 12.08 -13.14 5.47
CA PHE A 150 11.18 -12.38 6.34
C PHE A 150 9.79 -13.01 6.49
N MET A 151 9.36 -13.76 5.47
CA MET A 151 8.04 -14.40 5.44
C MET A 151 8.06 -15.88 5.83
N THR A 152 9.16 -16.59 5.55
CA THR A 152 9.22 -18.06 5.70
C THR A 152 10.22 -18.55 6.74
N GLY A 153 11.17 -17.71 7.14
CA GLY A 153 12.25 -18.03 8.08
C GLY A 153 13.39 -18.84 7.46
N PHE A 154 13.23 -19.37 6.24
CA PHE A 154 14.27 -20.16 5.56
C PHE A 154 15.47 -19.29 5.21
N PRO A 155 16.71 -19.78 5.36
CA PRO A 155 17.91 -19.05 4.97
C PRO A 155 17.84 -18.56 3.53
N THR A 156 18.15 -17.29 3.31
CA THR A 156 18.22 -16.70 1.96
C THR A 156 19.29 -15.62 1.90
N LYS A 157 19.93 -15.51 0.74
CA LYS A 157 20.92 -14.46 0.47
C LYS A 157 20.29 -13.24 -0.21
N ASP A 158 19.10 -13.40 -0.78
CA ASP A 158 18.47 -12.37 -1.60
C ASP A 158 17.97 -11.21 -0.74
N ILE A 159 18.20 -9.99 -1.23
CA ILE A 159 17.95 -8.73 -0.53
C ILE A 159 16.81 -8.01 -1.24
N ALA A 160 15.79 -7.64 -0.47
CA ALA A 160 14.65 -6.86 -0.91
C ALA A 160 14.75 -5.45 -0.33
N HIS A 161 14.83 -4.44 -1.18
CA HIS A 161 14.83 -3.03 -0.75
C HIS A 161 13.39 -2.57 -0.49
N LEU A 162 13.14 -1.96 0.67
CA LEU A 162 11.83 -1.42 1.01
C LEU A 162 11.55 -0.15 0.19
N ILE A 163 12.43 0.85 0.33
CA ILE A 163 12.47 1.98 -0.61
C ILE A 163 13.42 1.59 -1.75
N PRO A 164 12.96 1.60 -3.02
CA PRO A 164 13.81 1.31 -4.17
C PRO A 164 15.06 2.21 -4.22
N GLN A 165 16.20 1.64 -4.62
CA GLN A 165 17.45 2.40 -4.78
C GLN A 165 17.31 3.54 -5.79
N ALA A 166 16.50 3.34 -6.84
CA ALA A 166 16.21 4.35 -7.86
C ALA A 166 15.56 5.62 -7.26
N SER A 167 14.85 5.52 -6.14
CA SER A 167 14.15 6.62 -5.48
C SER A 167 15.02 7.39 -4.49
N THR A 168 16.31 7.56 -4.79
CA THR A 168 17.26 8.30 -3.93
C THR A 168 16.86 9.77 -3.76
N SER A 169 16.31 10.40 -4.80
CA SER A 169 15.84 11.78 -4.76
C SER A 169 14.68 11.92 -3.78
N TRP A 170 13.64 11.09 -3.92
CA TRP A 170 12.54 11.02 -2.98
C TRP A 170 13.00 10.75 -1.54
N PHE A 171 13.91 9.78 -1.35
CA PHE A 171 14.43 9.42 -0.03
C PHE A 171 15.05 10.63 0.69
N ARG A 172 15.87 11.41 -0.03
CA ARG A 172 16.52 12.62 0.52
C ARG A 172 15.51 13.74 0.77
N ARG A 173 14.61 13.97 -0.19
CA ARG A 173 13.57 15.00 -0.12
C ARG A 173 12.68 14.81 1.10
N ASN A 174 12.26 13.57 1.33
CA ASN A 174 11.44 13.16 2.47
C ASN A 174 12.26 12.77 3.69
N ARG A 175 13.52 13.22 3.81
CA ARG A 175 14.36 13.04 5.00
C ARG A 175 14.31 11.63 5.61
N MET A 176 14.22 10.59 4.79
CA MET A 176 14.01 9.22 5.27
C MET A 176 15.23 8.69 6.04
N GLY A 177 16.37 9.38 5.94
CA GLY A 177 17.56 9.15 6.76
C GLY A 177 17.34 9.33 8.26
N ASP A 178 16.33 10.11 8.67
CA ASP A 178 15.99 10.34 10.09
C ASP A 178 15.52 9.05 10.80
N TYR A 179 15.13 8.02 10.03
CA TYR A 179 14.66 6.72 10.54
C TYR A 179 15.73 5.63 10.55
N LEU A 180 16.98 5.96 10.22
CA LEU A 180 18.07 4.98 10.20
C LEU A 180 18.53 4.64 11.64
N THR A 181 18.43 3.35 11.99
CA THR A 181 18.83 2.85 13.32
C THR A 181 20.35 2.83 13.53
N ASN A 182 21.15 2.88 12.45
CA ASN A 182 22.61 3.01 12.50
C ASN A 182 23.12 4.01 11.44
N PRO A 183 23.23 5.31 11.77
CA PRO A 183 23.67 6.34 10.83
C PRO A 183 25.17 6.26 10.48
N ARG A 184 25.94 5.32 11.07
CA ARG A 184 27.36 5.08 10.73
C ARG A 184 27.56 4.19 9.49
N GLY A 185 26.48 3.64 8.93
CA GLY A 185 26.49 2.85 7.68
C GLY A 185 26.35 3.69 6.41
N ALA A 186 26.08 3.05 5.27
CA ALA A 186 25.77 3.73 4.02
C ALA A 186 24.62 4.74 4.21
N PHE A 187 24.76 5.95 3.68
CA PHE A 187 23.74 6.99 3.76
C PHE A 187 22.84 6.92 2.52
N GLY A 188 21.54 6.74 2.72
CA GLY A 188 20.55 6.63 1.64
C GLY A 188 19.87 5.26 1.56
N PRO A 189 19.26 4.92 0.41
CA PRO A 189 18.51 3.67 0.23
C PRO A 189 19.34 2.39 0.41
N ASP A 190 20.67 2.46 0.32
CA ASP A 190 21.57 1.31 0.49
C ASP A 190 21.82 0.92 1.95
N ASN A 191 21.23 1.64 2.91
CA ASN A 191 21.41 1.34 4.32
C ASN A 191 20.76 -0.02 4.68
N GLU A 192 21.40 -0.77 5.57
CA GLU A 192 20.90 -2.06 6.05
C GLU A 192 19.51 -1.97 6.72
N ALA A 193 19.12 -0.79 7.22
CA ALA A 193 17.79 -0.57 7.79
C ALA A 193 16.67 -0.49 6.73
N ASN A 194 17.00 -0.25 5.45
CA ASN A 194 16.07 -0.18 4.32
C ASN A 194 15.92 -1.52 3.57
N VAL A 195 16.48 -2.61 4.10
CA VAL A 195 16.42 -3.93 3.45
C VAL A 195 15.82 -5.00 4.35
N CYS A 196 15.11 -5.93 3.72
CA CYS A 196 14.76 -7.22 4.30
C CYS A 196 15.25 -8.35 3.39
N ARG A 197 15.16 -9.59 3.86
CA ARG A 197 15.57 -10.77 3.10
C ARG A 197 14.33 -11.53 2.65
N LEU A 198 14.24 -11.87 1.36
CA LEU A 198 13.14 -12.67 0.82
C LEU A 198 13.68 -13.88 0.07
N ARG A 199 12.85 -14.90 -0.10
CA ARG A 199 13.17 -16.03 -0.99
C ARG A 199 13.03 -15.54 -2.43
N GLY A 200 13.85 -16.00 -3.37
CA GLY A 200 13.86 -15.47 -4.74
C GLY A 200 12.50 -15.37 -5.45
N ASP A 201 11.56 -16.31 -5.21
CA ASP A 201 10.20 -16.23 -5.74
C ASP A 201 9.38 -15.10 -5.09
N LEU A 202 9.47 -14.95 -3.77
CA LEU A 202 8.84 -13.84 -3.03
C LEU A 202 9.49 -12.50 -3.34
N LEU A 203 10.80 -12.47 -3.60
CA LEU A 203 11.51 -11.26 -4.00
C LEU A 203 11.00 -10.77 -5.35
N LYS A 204 10.80 -11.68 -6.31
CA LYS A 204 10.23 -11.35 -7.61
C LYS A 204 8.84 -10.70 -7.46
N ASP A 205 7.92 -11.37 -6.77
CA ASP A 205 6.57 -10.83 -6.51
C ASP A 205 6.65 -9.48 -5.79
N PHE A 206 7.57 -9.34 -4.84
CA PHE A 206 7.77 -8.10 -4.11
C PHE A 206 8.20 -7.00 -5.06
N ASP A 207 9.28 -7.17 -5.82
CA ASP A 207 9.83 -6.19 -6.76
C ASP A 207 8.86 -5.80 -7.87
N GLU A 208 8.00 -6.72 -8.31
CA GLU A 208 6.88 -6.49 -9.25
C GLU A 208 5.66 -5.80 -8.62
N LEU A 209 5.78 -5.34 -7.36
CA LEU A 209 4.75 -4.62 -6.61
C LEU A 209 3.47 -5.45 -6.35
N ALA A 210 3.56 -6.78 -6.42
CA ALA A 210 2.42 -7.66 -6.24
C ALA A 210 1.85 -7.62 -4.82
N PHE A 211 2.72 -7.41 -3.82
CA PHE A 211 2.36 -7.33 -2.42
C PHE A 211 3.26 -6.36 -1.64
N ALA A 212 2.79 -5.98 -0.46
CA ALA A 212 3.56 -5.24 0.52
C ALA A 212 3.30 -5.77 1.93
N PHE A 213 4.15 -5.37 2.88
CA PHE A 213 3.96 -5.70 4.29
C PHE A 213 3.10 -4.65 4.96
N VAL A 214 1.98 -5.05 5.56
CA VAL A 214 1.02 -4.14 6.19
C VAL A 214 0.67 -4.58 7.61
N PRO A 215 0.44 -3.63 8.53
CA PRO A 215 -0.07 -3.94 9.86
C PRO A 215 -1.53 -4.38 9.79
N LYS A 216 -1.87 -5.47 10.48
CA LYS A 216 -3.25 -5.88 10.76
C LYS A 216 -3.41 -6.16 12.25
N PHE A 217 -4.51 -5.68 12.82
CA PHE A 217 -4.83 -5.98 14.20
C PHE A 217 -5.52 -7.34 14.30
N THR A 218 -5.30 -7.98 15.44
CA THR A 218 -6.04 -9.16 15.86
C THR A 218 -6.32 -9.02 17.35
N ARG A 219 -7.10 -9.96 17.91
CA ARG A 219 -7.26 -10.06 19.37
C ARG A 219 -5.94 -10.25 20.12
N ARG A 220 -4.87 -10.69 19.43
CA ARG A 220 -3.53 -10.94 20.00
C ARG A 220 -2.55 -9.77 19.81
N GLY A 221 -2.98 -8.67 19.18
CA GLY A 221 -2.14 -7.51 18.92
C GLY A 221 -2.02 -7.18 17.44
N CYS A 222 -1.11 -6.25 17.12
CA CYS A 222 -0.80 -5.88 15.74
C CYS A 222 0.26 -6.81 15.17
N HIS A 223 -0.01 -7.37 14.01
CA HIS A 223 0.94 -8.22 13.27
C HIS A 223 1.25 -7.59 11.92
N LEU A 224 2.50 -7.71 11.51
CA LEU A 224 2.89 -7.40 10.14
C LEU A 224 2.61 -8.63 9.26
N VAL A 225 1.88 -8.43 8.17
CA VAL A 225 1.51 -9.51 7.25
C VAL A 225 1.87 -9.15 5.81
N ALA A 226 2.14 -10.15 4.97
CA ALA A 226 2.18 -9.95 3.53
C ALA A 226 0.76 -9.78 2.97
N HIS A 227 0.50 -8.68 2.26
CA HIS A 227 -0.81 -8.39 1.69
C HIS A 227 -0.67 -8.13 0.19
N TYR A 228 -1.22 -9.05 -0.60
CA TYR A 228 -1.26 -8.96 -2.06
C TYR A 228 -2.25 -7.88 -2.50
N LEU A 229 -1.78 -7.01 -3.39
CA LEU A 229 -2.49 -5.82 -3.88
C LEU A 229 -2.92 -5.97 -5.34
N SER A 230 -2.31 -6.89 -6.08
CA SER A 230 -2.63 -7.19 -7.47
C SER A 230 -3.48 -8.44 -7.61
N ALA A 231 -4.43 -8.40 -8.55
CA ALA A 231 -5.30 -9.52 -8.90
C ALA A 231 -4.86 -10.21 -10.21
N ALA A 232 -3.59 -10.06 -10.62
CA ALA A 232 -3.09 -10.68 -11.84
C ALA A 232 -3.15 -12.22 -11.76
N ASP A 233 -3.44 -12.86 -12.90
CA ASP A 233 -3.72 -14.31 -12.95
C ASP A 233 -2.54 -15.17 -12.49
N ASP A 234 -1.30 -14.72 -12.75
CA ASP A 234 -0.08 -15.38 -12.32
C ASP A 234 0.15 -15.31 -10.80
N LEU A 235 -0.52 -14.38 -10.12
CA LEU A 235 -0.43 -14.20 -8.67
C LEU A 235 -1.47 -15.01 -7.87
N ILE A 236 -2.40 -15.69 -8.53
CA ILE A 236 -3.46 -16.49 -7.86
C ILE A 236 -2.87 -17.49 -6.86
N CYS A 237 -1.89 -18.28 -7.32
CA CYS A 237 -1.22 -19.30 -6.50
C CYS A 237 -0.44 -18.69 -5.33
N PRO A 238 0.53 -17.77 -5.54
CA PRO A 238 1.30 -17.21 -4.43
C PRO A 238 0.42 -16.41 -3.45
N ALA A 239 -0.56 -15.64 -3.95
CA ALA A 239 -1.52 -14.94 -3.09
C ALA A 239 -2.32 -15.91 -2.19
N SER A 240 -2.75 -17.07 -2.71
CA SER A 240 -3.47 -18.07 -1.90
C SER A 240 -2.65 -18.66 -0.75
N ILE A 241 -1.32 -18.62 -0.84
CA ILE A 241 -0.40 -19.20 0.15
C ILE A 241 0.09 -18.14 1.13
N PHE A 242 0.39 -16.94 0.61
CA PHE A 242 1.15 -15.91 1.33
C PHE A 242 0.33 -14.69 1.73
N HIS A 243 -0.88 -14.49 1.19
CA HIS A 243 -1.75 -13.41 1.66
C HIS A 243 -2.11 -13.60 3.14
N ASN A 244 -2.01 -12.52 3.93
CA ASN A 244 -2.15 -12.51 5.38
C ASN A 244 -1.17 -13.41 6.15
N ARG A 245 -0.06 -13.84 5.51
CA ARG A 245 0.99 -14.56 6.21
C ARG A 245 1.71 -13.59 7.16
N ILE A 246 1.63 -13.88 8.46
CA ILE A 246 2.39 -13.16 9.49
C ILE A 246 3.88 -13.31 9.19
N THR A 247 4.59 -12.18 9.17
CA THR A 247 6.04 -12.16 8.97
C THR A 247 6.78 -12.39 10.28
N TYR A 248 8.04 -12.77 10.19
CA TYR A 248 8.94 -12.65 11.34
C TYR A 248 9.18 -11.18 11.66
N GLN A 249 9.54 -10.87 12.90
CA GLN A 249 9.78 -9.47 13.28
C GLN A 249 11.14 -8.99 12.74
N PRO A 250 11.19 -7.77 12.18
CA PRO A 250 12.45 -7.19 11.78
C PRO A 250 13.11 -6.51 12.99
N ASP A 251 14.31 -6.96 13.37
CA ASP A 251 15.04 -6.37 14.51
C ASP A 251 15.42 -4.88 14.27
N LYS A 252 15.31 -4.36 13.04
CA LYS A 252 15.91 -3.07 12.63
C LYS A 252 15.11 -2.23 11.62
N ILE A 253 13.93 -2.68 11.20
CA ILE A 253 13.17 -1.98 10.15
C ILE A 253 12.16 -1.04 10.81
N ALA A 254 12.29 0.25 10.53
CA ALA A 254 11.36 1.26 10.96
C ALA A 254 10.02 1.14 10.20
N PRO A 255 8.86 1.34 10.85
CA PRO A 255 7.55 1.26 10.18
C PRO A 255 7.42 2.26 9.03
N GLU A 256 8.21 3.33 9.04
CA GLU A 256 8.28 4.33 7.98
C GLU A 256 8.79 3.76 6.65
N PHE A 257 9.78 2.86 6.69
CA PHE A 257 10.25 2.17 5.47
C PHE A 257 9.22 1.20 4.93
N LEU A 258 8.48 0.52 5.82
CA LEU A 258 7.41 -0.38 5.43
C LEU A 258 6.25 0.41 4.79
N LEU A 259 5.88 1.57 5.35
CA LEU A 259 4.84 2.44 4.79
C LEU A 259 5.27 3.00 3.43
N ALA A 260 6.53 3.42 3.30
CA ALA A 260 7.07 3.89 2.02
C ALA A 260 7.04 2.78 0.95
N ARG A 261 7.39 1.54 1.31
CA ARG A 261 7.23 0.39 0.40
C ARG A 261 5.77 0.18 -0.01
N PHE A 262 4.85 0.22 0.95
CA PHE A 262 3.43 0.08 0.69
C PHE A 262 2.93 1.16 -0.25
N ALA A 263 3.32 2.42 -0.04
CA ALA A 263 3.02 3.52 -0.94
C ALA A 263 3.56 3.26 -2.36
N TYR A 264 4.82 2.83 -2.49
CA TYR A 264 5.42 2.49 -3.77
C TYR A 264 4.60 1.42 -4.53
N ALA A 265 4.14 0.38 -3.84
CA ALA A 265 3.29 -0.65 -4.43
C ALA A 265 1.89 -0.10 -4.81
N VAL A 266 1.31 0.78 -3.99
CA VAL A 266 0.00 1.41 -4.27
C VAL A 266 0.04 2.29 -5.52
N PHE A 267 1.10 3.08 -5.74
CA PHE A 267 1.24 3.88 -6.96
C PHE A 267 1.30 3.00 -8.22
N GLY A 268 1.89 1.80 -8.13
CA GLY A 268 1.87 0.81 -9.20
C GLY A 268 0.46 0.38 -9.66
N LEU A 269 -0.57 0.56 -8.82
CA LEU A 269 -1.96 0.21 -9.14
C LEU A 269 -2.68 1.29 -9.97
N LEU A 270 -2.13 2.51 -10.04
CA LEU A 270 -2.80 3.66 -10.66
C LEU A 270 -2.65 3.74 -12.18
N HIS A 271 -1.84 2.88 -12.79
CA HIS A 271 -1.61 2.89 -14.25
C HIS A 271 -2.93 2.87 -15.05
N GLY A 272 -3.91 2.08 -14.61
CA GLY A 272 -5.22 2.02 -15.27
C GLY A 272 -6.01 3.33 -15.22
N PHE A 273 -5.82 4.14 -14.17
CA PHE A 273 -6.49 5.44 -14.01
C PHE A 273 -5.88 6.50 -14.93
N THR A 274 -4.54 6.54 -15.03
CA THR A 274 -3.81 7.57 -15.78
C THR A 274 -3.73 7.28 -17.29
N ALA A 275 -3.93 6.04 -17.73
CA ALA A 275 -3.72 5.65 -19.13
C ALA A 275 -4.78 6.14 -20.12
N GLN A 276 -6.00 6.48 -19.67
CA GLN A 276 -7.15 6.63 -20.59
C GLN A 276 -7.50 8.08 -20.96
N THR A 277 -7.62 8.95 -19.95
CA THR A 277 -8.10 10.32 -20.14
C THR A 277 -7.23 11.30 -19.37
N ALA A 278 -7.36 12.59 -19.68
CA ALA A 278 -6.71 13.62 -18.90
C ALA A 278 -7.14 13.57 -17.42
N ARG A 279 -6.18 13.65 -16.52
CA ARG A 279 -6.37 13.58 -15.06
C ARG A 279 -5.84 14.84 -14.39
N ARG A 280 -6.52 15.25 -13.32
CA ARG A 280 -6.06 16.32 -12.44
C ARG A 280 -5.12 15.69 -11.43
N LEU A 281 -3.84 16.03 -11.49
CA LEU A 281 -2.77 15.40 -10.73
C LEU A 281 -2.07 16.41 -9.84
N ALA A 282 -1.65 15.95 -8.66
CA ALA A 282 -0.79 16.72 -7.76
C ALA A 282 0.67 16.30 -8.00
N ILE A 283 1.51 17.27 -8.36
CA ILE A 283 2.94 17.09 -8.64
C ILE A 283 3.74 17.84 -7.60
N VAL A 284 4.81 17.23 -7.09
CA VAL A 284 5.66 17.90 -6.10
C VAL A 284 6.76 18.71 -6.78
N GLU A 285 6.82 19.99 -6.47
CA GLU A 285 7.78 20.92 -7.07
C GLU A 285 8.41 21.83 -6.01
N PRO A 286 9.61 22.37 -6.25
CA PRO A 286 10.16 23.41 -5.40
C PRO A 286 9.26 24.65 -5.43
N GLY A 287 8.96 25.19 -4.26
CA GLY A 287 8.18 26.41 -4.09
C GLY A 287 8.43 27.02 -2.71
N GLU A 288 7.46 27.76 -2.20
CA GLU A 288 7.51 28.39 -0.89
C GLU A 288 6.33 27.90 -0.03
N ASP A 289 6.57 27.69 1.26
CA ASP A 289 5.50 27.41 2.23
C ASP A 289 4.74 28.70 2.63
N GLU A 290 3.76 28.57 3.53
CA GLU A 290 2.98 29.70 4.05
C GLU A 290 3.82 30.80 4.72
N LEU A 291 5.07 30.49 5.08
CA LEU A 291 6.02 31.41 5.71
C LEU A 291 7.04 31.98 4.72
N GLY A 292 6.93 31.66 3.43
CA GLY A 292 7.87 32.10 2.39
C GLY A 292 9.20 31.35 2.43
N LEU A 293 9.27 30.19 3.10
CA LEU A 293 10.48 29.38 3.14
C LEU A 293 10.48 28.37 1.98
N CYS A 294 11.65 28.14 1.38
CA CYS A 294 11.81 27.12 0.34
C CYS A 294 11.30 25.76 0.83
N ALA A 295 10.26 25.26 0.17
CA ALA A 295 9.58 24.03 0.50
C ALA A 295 9.25 23.24 -0.76
N TRP A 296 8.88 21.98 -0.57
CA TRP A 296 8.29 21.18 -1.62
C TRP A 296 6.77 21.33 -1.52
N VAL A 297 6.14 21.81 -2.59
CA VAL A 297 4.71 22.09 -2.63
C VAL A 297 4.04 21.25 -3.71
N HIS A 298 2.77 20.92 -3.51
CA HIS A 298 1.98 20.23 -4.52
C HIS A 298 1.31 21.24 -5.45
N ASN A 299 1.75 21.26 -6.70
CA ASN A 299 1.10 21.99 -7.78
C ASN A 299 0.15 21.07 -8.52
N VAL A 300 -0.97 21.64 -8.98
CA VAL A 300 -2.06 20.86 -9.59
C VAL A 300 -2.12 21.11 -11.09
N TYR A 301 -2.04 20.03 -11.85
CA TYR A 301 -2.04 20.06 -13.30
C TYR A 301 -3.15 19.17 -13.86
N THR A 302 -3.68 19.50 -15.03
CA THR A 302 -4.48 18.55 -15.82
C THR A 302 -3.57 17.96 -16.89
N MET A 303 -3.27 16.67 -16.79
CA MET A 303 -2.32 15.98 -17.66
C MET A 303 -3.00 14.88 -18.46
N THR A 304 -2.70 14.81 -19.74
CA THR A 304 -3.02 13.70 -20.64
C THR A 304 -2.21 12.45 -20.29
N SER A 305 -2.64 11.28 -20.77
CA SER A 305 -1.91 10.03 -20.56
C SER A 305 -0.49 10.06 -21.13
N ALA A 306 -0.28 10.77 -22.25
CA ALA A 306 1.05 10.94 -22.85
C ALA A 306 1.97 11.80 -21.98
N GLU A 307 1.46 12.88 -21.39
CA GLU A 307 2.23 13.73 -20.47
C GLU A 307 2.58 12.98 -19.18
N VAL A 308 1.67 12.13 -18.66
CA VAL A 308 1.97 11.28 -17.50
C VAL A 308 3.05 10.25 -17.82
N ALA A 309 2.98 9.59 -18.99
CA ALA A 309 3.94 8.56 -19.38
C ALA A 309 5.34 9.11 -19.73
N ALA A 310 5.46 10.42 -19.98
CA ALA A 310 6.73 11.07 -20.30
C ALA A 310 7.53 11.52 -19.05
N ARG A 311 6.96 11.38 -17.85
CA ARG A 311 7.59 11.70 -16.57
C ARG A 311 8.37 10.50 -16.03
#